data_AF-A0AAD3DVY5-F1
#
_entry.id   AF-A0AAD3DVY5-F1
#
_cell.length_a   1.000
_cell.length_b   1.000
_cell.length_c   1.000
_cell.angle_alpha   90.00
_cell.angle_beta   90.00
_cell.angle_gamma   90.00
#
_symmetry.space_group_name_H-M   'P 1'
#
loop_
_entity.id
_entity.type
_entity.pdbx_description
1 polymer ?
#
loop_
_entity_poly.entity_id
_entity_poly.type
_entity_poly.pdbx_seq_one_letter_code
_entity_poly.pdbx_strand_id
1 'polypeptide(L)'
;MADRPPSKGLAVLGGAPPTRSGAATSSGRTATGAATGTAKRGQTARTAGGTALDPLAQELILKYRLKFGEAAATVAGQEAITKEVLQYMLVLPTRPAKTRDTDLAHLEDRIRTRLLGGTPSKNSLAAAKRGQGADEWLQMVEYDQALGAARQRQEEVAVRNRQSTLRQQLEAQMEEHERQRQQERAQEEAYWREEQAQLRKAEEEEEARRRLQAEIMLKLKQERVQQMQERVNKREAALSRRRAEEALEASRTAYDTAEELRREEASRVSAKLALREFLSGNEANRALKEAEKKRQWEEDAAFQRKWEAILNKQEADRREQLERIKRVQDRLQEAADRQGEARRRWLETPLVERYFKQREDERAAEEERRVARQKEVAKQVTQAVAGQLREREAARMKMKQEEEAYAASVAAKVRAAEEAEKARKAALQEQKLKFRQEIEAQLRDAAMRRREAAKPMTETERRLNARTLQQVATWQSTGRLSLPDLTGASAHAALGGATSPTALSTGGARAAAAAH
;
A
#
# COMPACT_ATOMS: atom_id res chain seq x y z
N MET A 1 -20.51 -22.56 8.64
CA MET A 1 -19.50 -23.58 8.32
C MET A 1 -18.33 -22.84 7.68
N ALA A 2 -17.32 -22.56 8.50
CA ALA A 2 -16.26 -21.62 8.20
C ALA A 2 -14.95 -22.39 8.03
N ASP A 3 -14.42 -22.41 6.81
CA ASP A 3 -13.10 -22.96 6.54
C ASP A 3 -12.13 -21.82 6.25
N ARG A 4 -11.30 -21.50 7.24
CA ARG A 4 -10.07 -20.73 7.10
C ARG A 4 -8.90 -21.67 7.37
N PRO A 5 -7.88 -21.73 6.50
CA PRO A 5 -6.66 -22.48 6.77
C PRO A 5 -5.73 -21.72 7.73
N PRO A 6 -4.96 -22.42 8.58
CA PRO A 6 -4.00 -21.81 9.48
C PRO A 6 -2.68 -21.48 8.76
N SER A 7 -2.14 -20.29 9.02
CA SER A 7 -0.80 -19.87 8.61
C SER A 7 0.17 -19.97 9.79
N LYS A 8 1.13 -20.90 9.67
CA LYS A 8 2.40 -21.00 10.41
C LYS A 8 3.35 -21.71 9.43
N GLY A 9 4.60 -21.36 9.21
CA GLY A 9 5.49 -20.30 9.64
C GLY A 9 6.77 -20.57 8.85
N LEU A 10 7.32 -19.56 8.18
CA LEU A 10 8.52 -19.71 7.35
C LEU A 10 9.58 -18.77 7.94
N ALA A 11 10.51 -19.37 8.68
CA ALA A 11 11.69 -18.71 9.21
C ALA A 11 12.83 -18.87 8.20
N VAL A 12 13.35 -17.77 7.66
CA VAL A 12 14.61 -17.75 6.89
C VAL A 12 15.30 -16.38 7.03
N LEU A 13 16.54 -16.44 7.56
CA LEU A 13 17.74 -15.62 7.38
C LEU A 13 17.84 -14.17 7.89
N GLY A 14 18.86 -13.96 8.75
CA GLY A 14 19.99 -13.10 8.38
C GLY A 14 20.38 -12.00 9.36
N GLY A 15 21.68 -11.89 9.66
CA GLY A 15 22.33 -10.63 10.03
C GLY A 15 23.03 -10.61 11.39
N ALA A 16 24.36 -10.56 11.37
CA ALA A 16 25.26 -10.42 12.52
C ALA A 16 25.42 -8.92 12.97
N PRO A 17 26.41 -8.59 13.83
CA PRO A 17 26.24 -8.04 15.19
C PRO A 17 26.37 -6.49 15.26
N PRO A 18 26.02 -5.84 16.39
CA PRO A 18 26.29 -4.43 16.57
C PRO A 18 27.71 -4.15 17.09
N THR A 19 28.31 -3.17 16.43
CA THR A 19 29.57 -2.51 16.71
C THR A 19 29.51 -1.60 17.94
N ARG A 20 30.70 -1.42 18.52
CA ARG A 20 31.07 -0.61 19.67
C ARG A 20 31.39 0.81 19.21
N SER A 21 30.69 1.83 19.72
CA SER A 21 31.22 3.18 20.00
C SER A 21 30.17 4.04 20.70
N GLY A 22 30.62 4.89 21.62
CA GLY A 22 29.77 5.80 22.38
C GLY A 22 30.46 6.35 23.61
N ALA A 23 31.51 7.14 23.39
CA ALA A 23 32.19 7.92 24.41
C ALA A 23 31.40 9.21 24.71
N ALA A 24 31.37 9.63 25.98
CA ALA A 24 31.03 10.99 26.39
C ALA A 24 32.06 11.48 27.43
N THR A 25 32.84 12.46 26.97
CA THR A 25 33.46 13.62 27.62
C THR A 25 33.16 13.93 29.10
N SER A 26 34.22 14.19 29.88
CA SER A 26 34.42 15.44 30.65
C SER A 26 35.91 15.55 31.04
N SER A 27 36.62 16.56 30.53
CA SER A 27 37.01 17.81 31.21
C SER A 27 38.19 17.66 32.19
N GLY A 28 39.30 18.35 31.94
CA GLY A 28 40.32 18.57 32.99
C GLY A 28 41.75 18.87 32.55
N ARG A 29 41.97 20.07 31.98
CA ARG A 29 43.10 20.99 32.21
C ARG A 29 44.57 20.51 32.06
N THR A 30 45.25 21.26 31.18
CA THR A 30 46.70 21.40 30.94
C THR A 30 47.40 22.31 31.96
N ALA A 31 48.70 22.07 32.19
CA ALA A 31 49.81 23.05 32.27
C ALA A 31 51.11 22.32 32.72
N THR A 32 52.05 21.99 31.84
CA THR A 32 53.26 22.77 31.46
C THR A 32 54.20 23.19 32.60
N GLY A 33 55.49 22.86 32.47
CA GLY A 33 56.58 23.61 33.08
C GLY A 33 57.77 22.80 33.59
N ALA A 34 58.69 22.43 32.70
CA ALA A 34 60.06 22.11 33.06
C ALA A 34 60.93 23.37 32.91
N ALA A 35 61.72 23.71 33.94
CA ALA A 35 62.88 24.60 33.80
C ALA A 35 63.92 24.34 34.91
N THR A 36 65.15 24.17 34.44
CA THR A 36 66.45 24.07 35.11
C THR A 36 66.88 25.33 35.86
N GLY A 37 67.68 25.21 36.93
CA GLY A 37 68.46 26.34 37.48
C GLY A 37 69.16 26.13 38.84
N THR A 38 70.45 25.75 38.77
CA THR A 38 71.60 26.22 39.60
C THR A 38 71.47 26.57 41.10
N ALA A 39 72.23 25.81 41.91
CA ALA A 39 73.16 26.19 42.98
C ALA A 39 72.82 27.32 43.99
N LYS A 40 72.76 26.95 45.28
CA LYS A 40 73.28 27.81 46.37
C LYS A 40 73.79 27.00 47.56
N ARG A 41 74.98 27.40 48.00
CA ARG A 41 75.79 26.90 49.12
C ARG A 41 75.45 27.72 50.38
N GLY A 42 75.32 27.06 51.52
CA GLY A 42 75.36 27.63 52.87
C GLY A 42 75.56 26.46 53.84
N GLN A 43 76.74 26.20 54.40
CA GLN A 43 77.41 26.92 55.48
C GLN A 43 76.45 27.38 56.59
N THR A 44 76.26 26.50 57.57
CA THR A 44 76.03 26.88 58.97
C THR A 44 77.10 26.20 59.81
N ALA A 45 78.00 27.02 60.33
CA ALA A 45 78.91 26.67 61.40
C ALA A 45 78.27 27.05 62.74
N ARG A 46 78.81 26.43 63.81
CA ARG A 46 78.77 26.81 65.24
C ARG A 46 77.58 26.24 66.03
N THR A 47 77.72 25.78 67.28
CA THR A 47 78.84 25.62 68.24
C THR A 47 78.22 24.92 69.47
N ALA A 48 78.85 23.87 69.97
CA ALA A 48 78.74 23.40 71.36
C ALA A 48 79.99 22.52 71.56
N GLY A 49 81.04 22.98 72.21
CA GLY A 49 81.13 22.99 73.67
C GLY A 49 82.00 21.80 74.08
N GLY A 50 83.31 22.05 74.26
CA GLY A 50 84.30 21.05 74.66
C GLY A 50 85.44 20.94 73.66
N THR A 51 86.66 21.25 74.10
CA THR A 51 87.92 21.11 73.36
C THR A 51 88.24 19.64 73.08
N ALA A 52 87.49 18.99 72.20
CA ALA A 52 87.92 17.74 71.58
C ALA A 52 88.79 18.12 70.38
N LEU A 53 90.10 18.19 70.59
CA LEU A 53 91.05 18.18 69.47
C LEU A 53 90.74 16.96 68.59
N ASP A 54 90.72 17.14 67.27
CA ASP A 54 90.57 16.06 66.28
C ASP A 54 91.46 14.86 66.69
N PRO A 55 90.93 13.63 66.81
CA PRO A 55 91.70 12.48 67.31
C PRO A 55 93.02 12.27 66.55
N LEU A 56 93.03 12.56 65.24
CA LEU A 56 94.26 12.51 64.43
C LEU A 56 95.29 13.59 64.82
N ALA A 57 94.81 14.79 65.16
CA ALA A 57 95.67 15.86 65.65
C ALA A 57 96.29 15.49 67.01
N GLN A 58 95.52 14.87 67.91
CA GLN A 58 96.00 14.40 69.21
C GLN A 58 97.09 13.32 69.06
N GLU A 59 96.90 12.35 68.18
CA GLU A 59 97.90 11.32 67.90
C GLU A 59 99.21 11.91 67.36
N LEU A 60 99.12 12.86 66.42
CA LEU A 60 100.30 13.54 65.86
C LEU A 60 101.01 14.40 66.91
N ILE A 61 100.26 15.10 67.77
CA ILE A 61 100.82 15.88 68.88
C ILE A 61 101.59 14.96 69.84
N LEU A 62 101.01 13.82 70.24
CA LEU A 62 101.67 12.85 71.13
C LEU A 62 102.92 12.26 70.47
N LYS A 63 102.83 11.88 69.19
CA LYS A 63 103.95 11.35 68.42
C LYS A 63 105.12 12.34 68.35
N TYR A 64 104.85 13.62 68.08
CA TYR A 64 105.90 14.64 67.99
C TYR A 64 106.43 15.10 69.35
N ARG A 65 105.61 15.08 70.40
CA ARG A 65 106.10 15.31 71.78
C ARG A 65 107.07 14.22 72.23
N LEU A 66 106.77 12.96 71.92
CA LEU A 66 107.69 11.84 72.15
C LEU A 66 108.96 11.96 71.31
N LYS A 67 108.83 12.33 70.03
CA LYS A 67 109.96 12.43 69.09
C LYS A 67 110.93 13.57 69.43
N PHE A 68 110.44 14.68 70.00
CA PHE A 68 111.25 15.85 70.41
C PHE A 68 111.37 15.95 71.95
N GLY A 69 111.42 14.82 72.65
CA GLY A 69 111.24 14.67 74.11
C GLY A 69 111.93 15.70 75.00
N GLU A 70 113.20 16.06 74.76
CA GLU A 70 113.91 17.07 75.57
C GLU A 70 113.39 18.50 75.35
N ALA A 71 113.08 18.88 74.11
CA ALA A 71 112.55 20.20 73.77
C ALA A 71 111.05 20.33 74.16
N ALA A 72 110.32 19.21 74.16
CA ALA A 72 108.92 19.11 74.57
C ALA A 72 108.72 19.02 76.09
N ALA A 73 109.78 19.03 76.90
CA ALA A 73 109.68 19.10 78.36
C ALA A 73 109.26 20.51 78.86
N THR A 74 109.52 21.55 78.05
CA THR A 74 109.11 22.93 78.36
C THR A 74 107.70 23.21 77.84
N VAL A 75 106.91 23.99 78.60
CA VAL A 75 105.54 24.39 78.20
C VAL A 75 105.55 25.11 76.84
N ALA A 76 106.55 25.95 76.59
CA ALA A 76 106.72 26.64 75.31
C ALA A 76 106.97 25.69 74.12
N GLY A 77 107.77 24.63 74.32
CA GLY A 77 107.99 23.61 73.29
C GLY A 77 106.75 22.77 73.01
N GLN A 78 105.98 22.42 74.05
CA GLN A 78 104.71 21.73 73.89
C GLN A 78 103.69 22.55 73.10
N GLU A 79 103.64 23.86 73.36
CA GLU A 79 102.78 24.80 72.62
C GLU A 79 103.18 24.93 71.15
N ALA A 80 104.49 25.03 70.85
CA ALA A 80 105.00 25.15 69.49
C ALA A 80 104.63 23.93 68.63
N ILE A 81 104.79 22.72 69.19
CA ILE A 81 104.39 21.47 68.55
C ILE A 81 102.88 21.45 68.29
N THR A 82 102.05 21.80 69.28
CA THR A 82 100.59 21.83 69.11
C THR A 82 100.13 22.85 68.06
N LYS A 83 100.74 24.04 68.01
CA LYS A 83 100.36 25.10 67.06
C LYS A 83 100.65 24.69 65.61
N GLU A 84 101.80 24.08 65.34
CA GLU A 84 102.17 23.62 63.99
C GLU A 84 101.34 22.42 63.52
N VAL A 85 101.09 21.44 64.40
CA VAL A 85 100.24 20.28 64.05
C VAL A 85 98.80 20.72 63.74
N LEU A 86 98.25 21.66 64.50
CA LEU A 86 96.92 22.22 64.22
C LEU A 86 96.88 23.03 62.92
N GLN A 87 97.94 23.80 62.63
CA GLN A 87 98.04 24.54 61.36
C GLN A 87 98.15 23.59 60.16
N TYR A 88 98.81 22.44 60.33
CA TYR A 88 98.85 21.39 59.32
C TYR A 88 97.47 20.75 59.09
N MET A 89 96.72 20.45 60.16
CA MET A 89 95.36 19.91 60.08
C MET A 89 94.36 20.85 59.39
N LEU A 90 94.52 22.17 59.53
CA LEU A 90 93.70 23.17 58.84
C LEU A 90 93.85 23.14 57.31
N VAL A 91 95.00 22.72 56.79
CA VAL A 91 95.29 22.74 55.34
C VAL A 91 95.08 21.36 54.70
N LEU A 92 95.09 20.28 55.50
CA LEU A 92 94.92 18.90 55.06
C LEU A 92 93.70 18.64 54.15
N PRO A 93 92.50 19.22 54.40
CA PRO A 93 91.30 18.95 53.59
C PRO A 93 91.37 19.45 52.15
N THR A 94 92.34 20.32 51.84
CA THR A 94 92.47 20.97 50.54
C THR A 94 93.54 20.35 49.64
N ARG A 95 94.24 19.31 50.10
CA ARG A 95 95.42 18.75 49.43
C ARG A 95 95.24 17.30 48.97
N PRO A 96 95.76 16.92 47.78
CA PRO A 96 95.59 15.59 47.21
C PRO A 96 96.38 14.52 47.98
N ALA A 97 95.77 13.34 48.19
CA ALA A 97 96.24 12.27 49.07
C ALA A 97 97.64 11.68 48.77
N LYS A 98 98.21 11.92 47.58
CA LYS A 98 99.49 11.34 47.12
C LYS A 98 100.76 12.01 47.71
N THR A 99 100.64 13.07 48.50
CA THR A 99 101.77 13.87 49.03
C THR A 99 101.96 13.76 50.56
N ARG A 100 101.29 12.80 51.20
CA ARG A 100 101.24 12.72 52.68
C ARG A 100 102.60 12.52 53.36
N ASP A 101 103.49 11.70 52.79
CA ASP A 101 104.78 11.39 53.43
C ASP A 101 105.79 12.54 53.34
N THR A 102 105.84 13.24 52.19
CA THR A 102 106.64 14.46 52.03
C THR A 102 106.14 15.60 52.92
N ASP A 103 104.83 15.68 53.11
CA ASP A 103 104.19 16.70 53.93
C ASP A 103 104.44 16.47 55.44
N LEU A 104 104.54 15.21 55.89
CA LEU A 104 104.95 14.89 57.27
C LEU A 104 106.41 15.26 57.52
N ALA A 105 107.31 15.02 56.57
CA ALA A 105 108.71 15.46 56.67
C ALA A 105 108.82 16.99 56.76
N HIS A 106 108.01 17.73 56.00
CA HIS A 106 107.96 19.19 56.08
C HIS A 106 107.37 19.71 57.41
N LEU A 107 106.40 19.00 57.99
CA LEU A 107 105.89 19.32 59.32
C LEU A 107 106.97 19.12 60.38
N GLU A 108 107.74 18.04 60.29
CA GLU A 108 108.88 17.75 61.18
C GLU A 108 109.94 18.83 61.13
N ASP A 109 110.33 19.27 59.92
CA ASP A 109 111.33 20.32 59.77
C ASP A 109 110.83 21.67 60.29
N ARG A 110 109.55 22.00 60.12
CA ARG A 110 108.95 23.22 60.71
C ARG A 110 108.94 23.17 62.23
N ILE A 111 108.55 22.04 62.82
CA ILE A 111 108.56 21.85 64.27
C ILE A 111 110.00 21.96 64.80
N ARG A 112 110.97 21.30 64.16
CA ARG A 112 112.40 21.39 64.52
C ARG A 112 112.92 22.82 64.46
N THR A 113 112.60 23.55 63.38
CA THR A 113 113.04 24.95 63.18
C THR A 113 112.45 25.88 64.24
N ARG A 114 111.18 25.67 64.62
CA ARG A 114 110.47 26.50 65.60
C ARG A 114 110.90 26.21 67.04
N LEU A 115 111.25 24.96 67.34
CA LEU A 115 111.83 24.57 68.64
C LEU A 115 113.26 25.11 68.85
N LEU A 116 114.01 25.32 67.76
CA LEU A 116 115.34 25.95 67.77
C LEU A 116 115.28 27.49 67.70
N GLY A 117 114.10 28.10 67.83
CA GLY A 117 113.92 29.56 67.84
C GLY A 117 113.97 30.26 66.48
N GLY A 118 114.00 29.50 65.37
CA GLY A 118 114.07 30.05 64.01
C GLY A 118 112.69 30.39 63.43
N THR A 119 112.57 31.55 62.77
CA THR A 119 111.39 31.88 61.94
C THR A 119 111.49 31.22 60.56
N PRO A 120 110.46 30.47 60.08
CA PRO A 120 110.52 29.80 58.79
C PRO A 120 110.43 30.81 57.62
N SER A 121 111.53 30.93 56.87
CA SER A 121 111.62 31.77 55.66
C SER A 121 110.69 31.26 54.56
N LYS A 122 109.81 32.14 54.04
CA LYS A 122 108.88 31.83 52.94
C LYS A 122 109.43 32.12 51.53
N ASN A 123 110.68 32.58 51.38
CA ASN A 123 111.11 33.22 50.12
C ASN A 123 112.48 32.74 49.59
N SER A 124 112.66 31.43 49.36
CA SER A 124 113.86 30.94 48.65
C SER A 124 113.58 30.45 47.22
N LEU A 125 112.35 30.01 46.88
CA LEU A 125 112.04 29.51 45.53
C LEU A 125 111.58 30.60 44.54
N ALA A 126 110.96 31.68 45.01
CA ALA A 126 110.47 32.76 44.14
C ALA A 126 111.59 33.68 43.62
N ALA A 127 112.72 33.77 44.35
CA ALA A 127 113.89 34.55 43.93
C ALA A 127 114.74 33.80 42.87
N ALA A 128 114.78 32.47 42.91
CA ALA A 128 115.48 31.66 41.92
C ALA A 128 114.79 31.61 40.54
N LYS A 129 113.46 31.81 40.47
CA LYS A 129 112.71 31.77 39.20
C LYS A 129 112.60 33.10 38.44
N ARG A 130 112.99 34.24 39.03
CA ARG A 130 112.98 35.54 38.32
C ARG A 130 114.29 35.87 37.59
N GLY A 131 115.34 35.06 37.77
CA GLY A 131 116.63 35.24 37.10
C GLY A 131 116.74 34.64 35.69
N GLN A 132 115.73 33.88 35.22
CA GLN A 132 115.63 33.41 33.84
C GLN A 132 114.75 34.37 33.04
N GLY A 133 115.28 35.56 32.78
CA GLY A 133 114.73 36.49 31.80
C GLY A 133 115.25 36.14 30.41
N ALA A 134 114.32 35.96 29.46
CA ALA A 134 114.52 35.80 28.01
C ALA A 134 115.14 34.48 27.54
N ASP A 135 114.39 33.38 27.67
CA ASP A 135 114.55 32.21 26.81
C ASP A 135 113.52 32.31 25.67
N GLU A 136 113.98 32.62 24.45
CA GLU A 136 113.13 32.84 23.27
C GLU A 136 112.25 31.61 22.96
N TRP A 137 112.71 30.42 23.36
CA TRP A 137 111.94 29.18 23.30
C TRP A 137 110.70 29.21 24.19
N LEU A 138 110.76 29.84 25.36
CA LEU A 138 109.61 29.96 26.25
C LEU A 138 108.56 30.90 25.64
N GLN A 139 108.99 31.98 24.99
CA GLN A 139 108.09 32.90 24.29
C GLN A 139 107.42 32.26 23.07
N MET A 140 108.13 31.43 22.31
CA MET A 140 107.50 30.64 21.23
C MET A 140 106.50 29.63 21.77
N VAL A 141 106.81 28.95 22.87
CA VAL A 141 105.87 28.02 23.53
C VAL A 141 104.64 28.76 24.07
N GLU A 142 104.81 29.94 24.65
CA GLU A 142 103.70 30.80 25.10
C GLU A 142 102.86 31.30 23.92
N TYR A 143 103.50 31.65 22.79
CA TYR A 143 102.81 32.03 21.56
C TYR A 143 102.02 30.84 20.96
N ASP A 144 102.61 29.65 20.89
CA ASP A 144 101.93 28.43 20.41
C ASP A 144 100.78 28.02 21.33
N GLN A 145 100.93 28.20 22.65
CA GLN A 145 99.84 28.02 23.60
C GLN A 145 98.72 29.05 23.41
N ALA A 146 99.07 30.33 23.18
CA ALA A 146 98.10 31.39 22.90
C ALA A 146 97.37 31.16 21.57
N LEU A 147 98.09 30.66 20.55
CA LEU A 147 97.54 30.35 19.23
C LEU A 147 96.66 29.10 19.28
N GLY A 148 97.05 28.09 20.07
CA GLY A 148 96.21 26.93 20.41
C GLY A 148 94.93 27.33 21.15
N ALA A 149 95.03 28.23 22.14
CA ALA A 149 93.87 28.75 22.87
C ALA A 149 92.95 29.60 21.97
N ALA A 150 93.51 30.38 21.04
CA ALA A 150 92.74 31.15 20.07
C ALA A 150 92.00 30.22 19.08
N ARG A 151 92.65 29.15 18.59
CA ARG A 151 92.02 28.13 17.74
C ARG A 151 90.90 27.39 18.48
N GLN A 152 91.11 26.98 19.73
CA GLN A 152 90.07 26.35 20.56
C GLN A 152 88.86 27.28 20.75
N ARG A 153 89.08 28.57 21.00
CA ARG A 153 87.97 29.55 21.10
C ARG A 153 87.21 29.70 19.78
N GLN A 154 87.90 29.70 18.64
CA GLN A 154 87.25 29.74 17.32
C GLN A 154 86.45 28.47 17.05
N GLU A 155 86.98 27.30 17.42
CA GLU A 155 86.29 26.01 17.30
C GLU A 155 85.06 25.94 18.21
N GLU A 156 85.14 26.42 19.46
CA GLU A 156 84.01 26.51 20.38
C GLU A 156 82.89 27.41 19.85
N VAL A 157 83.26 28.57 19.28
CA VAL A 157 82.29 29.48 18.63
C VAL A 157 81.68 28.82 17.39
N ALA A 158 82.48 28.13 16.56
CA ALA A 158 81.98 27.41 15.40
C ALA A 158 81.04 26.25 15.79
N VAL A 159 81.34 25.52 16.86
CA VAL A 159 80.48 24.45 17.40
C VAL A 159 79.19 25.03 17.96
N ARG A 160 79.24 26.14 18.71
CA ARG A 160 78.04 26.84 19.20
C ARG A 160 77.17 27.33 18.05
N ASN A 161 77.77 27.90 17.01
CA ASN A 161 77.06 28.35 15.82
C ASN A 161 76.39 27.18 15.08
N ARG A 162 77.10 26.05 14.91
CA ARG A 162 76.53 24.82 14.33
C ARG A 162 75.38 24.26 15.17
N GLN A 163 75.48 24.33 16.51
CA GLN A 163 74.41 23.92 17.41
C GLN A 163 73.20 24.86 17.32
N SER A 164 73.40 26.18 17.22
CA SER A 164 72.30 27.11 17.03
C SER A 164 71.61 26.94 15.68
N THR A 165 72.35 26.72 14.60
CA THR A 165 71.76 26.48 13.27
C THR A 165 70.98 25.16 13.24
N LEU A 166 71.49 24.11 13.88
CA LEU A 166 70.79 22.83 13.98
C LEU A 166 69.50 22.97 14.81
N ARG A 167 69.53 23.73 15.91
CA ARG A 167 68.31 24.02 16.70
C ARG A 167 67.27 24.77 15.88
N GLN A 168 67.68 25.80 15.14
CA GLN A 168 66.78 26.54 14.25
C GLN A 168 66.18 25.67 13.15
N GLN A 169 66.97 24.74 12.57
CA GLN A 169 66.47 23.78 11.59
C GLN A 169 65.45 22.81 12.19
N LEU A 170 65.70 22.30 13.41
CA LEU A 170 64.76 21.42 14.11
C LEU A 170 63.48 22.16 14.53
N GLU A 171 63.57 23.40 14.99
CA GLU A 171 62.40 24.24 15.29
C GLU A 171 61.57 24.50 14.03
N ALA A 172 62.20 24.85 12.91
CA ALA A 172 61.50 25.03 11.64
C ALA A 172 60.80 23.74 11.16
N GLN A 173 61.43 22.58 11.29
CA GLN A 173 60.81 21.29 10.95
C GLN A 173 59.63 20.95 11.88
N MET A 174 59.73 21.29 13.17
CA MET A 174 58.64 21.09 14.12
C MET A 174 57.45 22.01 13.80
N GLU A 175 57.70 23.28 13.46
CA GLU A 175 56.65 24.22 13.05
C GLU A 175 55.95 23.78 11.76
N GLU A 176 56.71 23.32 10.75
CA GLU A 176 56.14 22.78 9.51
C GLU A 176 55.27 21.55 9.77
N HIS A 177 55.73 20.63 10.62
CA HIS A 177 54.97 19.44 10.99
C HIS A 177 53.73 19.76 11.84
N GLU A 178 53.78 20.81 12.68
CA GLU A 178 52.60 21.31 13.40
C GLU A 178 51.59 21.97 12.45
N ARG A 179 52.05 22.76 11.47
CA ARG A 179 51.18 23.33 10.44
C ARG A 179 50.50 22.25 9.60
N GLN A 180 51.23 21.21 9.20
CA GLN A 180 50.67 20.07 8.48
C GLN A 180 49.59 19.36 9.32
N ARG A 181 49.88 19.06 10.59
CA ARG A 181 48.90 18.45 11.50
C ARG A 181 47.65 19.32 11.72
N GLN A 182 47.79 20.64 11.76
CA GLN A 182 46.64 21.54 11.85
C GLN A 182 45.81 21.54 10.55
N GLN A 183 46.46 21.51 9.39
CA GLN A 183 45.77 21.41 8.10
C GLN A 183 45.05 20.07 7.95
N GLU A 184 45.68 18.95 8.33
CA GLU A 184 45.05 17.63 8.34
C GLU A 184 43.82 17.61 9.24
N ARG A 185 43.92 18.12 10.48
CA ARG A 185 42.77 18.24 11.38
C ARG A 185 41.65 19.10 10.80
N ALA A 186 41.98 20.24 10.18
CA ALA A 186 40.97 21.11 9.56
C ALA A 186 40.28 20.42 8.37
N GLN A 187 41.03 19.65 7.58
CA GLN A 187 40.48 18.84 6.49
C GLN A 187 39.60 17.71 7.02
N GLU A 188 40.06 16.95 8.03
CA GLU A 188 39.28 15.90 8.69
C GLU A 188 37.97 16.45 9.28
N GLU A 189 38.01 17.61 9.94
CA GLU A 189 36.82 18.28 10.46
C GLU A 189 35.87 18.72 9.34
N ALA A 190 36.40 19.22 8.21
CA ALA A 190 35.60 19.60 7.05
C ALA A 190 34.93 18.37 6.42
N TYR A 191 35.68 17.29 6.18
CA TYR A 191 35.16 16.02 5.68
C TYR A 191 34.10 15.44 6.61
N TRP A 192 34.33 15.46 7.92
CA TRP A 192 33.36 15.01 8.91
C TRP A 192 32.06 15.82 8.86
N ARG A 193 32.16 17.15 8.71
CA ARG A 193 30.96 18.01 8.56
C ARG A 193 30.21 17.73 7.28
N GLU A 194 30.92 17.50 6.17
CA GLU A 194 30.31 17.12 4.89
C GLU A 194 29.61 15.76 4.97
N GLU A 195 30.24 14.77 5.59
CA GLU A 195 29.66 13.43 5.80
C GLU A 195 28.40 13.52 6.68
N GLN A 196 28.44 14.28 7.79
CA GLN A 196 27.28 14.52 8.64
C GLN A 196 26.15 15.25 7.90
N ALA A 197 26.47 16.21 7.03
CA ALA A 197 25.48 16.89 6.22
C ALA A 197 24.87 15.96 5.16
N GLN A 198 25.65 15.05 4.57
CA GLN A 198 25.15 14.03 3.64
C GLN A 198 24.24 13.02 4.35
N LEU A 199 24.61 12.57 5.55
CA LEU A 199 23.77 11.68 6.36
C LEU A 199 22.43 12.33 6.70
N ARG A 200 22.42 13.59 7.16
CA ARG A 200 21.18 14.32 7.43
C ARG A 200 20.30 14.47 6.19
N LYS A 201 20.88 14.79 5.03
CA LYS A 201 20.15 14.84 3.76
C LYS A 201 19.56 13.48 3.38
N ALA A 202 20.31 12.40 3.56
CA ALA A 202 19.83 11.05 3.29
C ALA A 202 18.68 10.66 4.25
N GLU A 203 18.77 11.01 5.54
CA GLU A 203 17.70 10.81 6.51
C GLU A 203 16.43 11.61 6.13
N GLU A 204 16.57 12.87 5.74
CA GLU A 204 15.47 13.71 5.26
C GLU A 204 14.81 13.13 3.99
N GLU A 205 15.60 12.63 3.04
CA GLU A 205 15.10 11.97 1.83
C GLU A 205 14.36 10.66 2.16
N GLU A 206 14.89 9.84 3.09
CA GLU A 206 14.20 8.64 3.55
C GLU A 206 12.88 8.96 4.24
N GLU A 207 12.85 9.97 5.11
CA GLU A 207 11.63 10.44 5.74
C GLU A 207 10.63 10.94 4.70
N ALA A 208 11.06 11.72 3.72
CA ALA A 208 10.21 12.18 2.63
C ALA A 208 9.63 11.01 1.82
N ARG A 209 10.44 9.98 1.52
CA ARG A 209 9.96 8.75 0.87
C ARG A 209 8.94 8.01 1.74
N ARG A 210 9.16 7.89 3.05
CA ARG A 210 8.21 7.26 3.98
C ARG A 210 6.89 8.03 4.06
N ARG A 211 6.95 9.37 4.11
CA ARG A 211 5.77 10.25 4.07
C ARG A 211 4.98 10.07 2.78
N LEU A 212 5.66 10.10 1.62
CA LEU A 212 5.03 9.85 0.32
C LEU A 212 4.40 8.46 0.23
N GLN A 213 5.07 7.41 0.71
CA GLN A 213 4.50 6.06 0.77
C GLN A 213 3.26 6.00 1.67
N ALA A 214 3.30 6.65 2.84
CA ALA A 214 2.16 6.73 3.74
C ALA A 214 0.97 7.47 3.11
N GLU A 215 1.22 8.59 2.41
CA GLU A 215 0.21 9.34 1.66
C GLU A 215 -0.41 8.51 0.53
N ILE A 216 0.40 7.79 -0.25
CA ILE A 216 -0.08 6.89 -1.31
C ILE A 216 -0.96 5.80 -0.72
N MET A 217 -0.53 5.18 0.38
CA MET A 217 -1.31 4.14 1.07
C MET A 217 -2.62 4.68 1.64
N LEU A 218 -2.62 5.93 2.12
CA LEU A 218 -3.82 6.59 2.61
C LEU A 218 -4.80 6.92 1.48
N LYS A 219 -4.31 7.40 0.33
CA LYS A 219 -5.11 7.60 -0.89
C LYS A 219 -5.71 6.29 -1.38
N LEU A 220 -4.94 5.21 -1.47
CA LEU A 220 -5.44 3.88 -1.84
C LEU A 220 -6.53 3.37 -0.88
N LYS A 221 -6.38 3.61 0.43
CA LYS A 221 -7.42 3.28 1.42
C LYS A 221 -8.69 4.10 1.18
N GLN A 222 -8.57 5.40 0.93
CA GLN A 222 -9.70 6.28 0.63
C GLN A 222 -10.41 5.88 -0.66
N GLU A 223 -9.66 5.60 -1.74
CA GLU A 223 -10.21 5.11 -3.01
C GLU A 223 -10.98 3.80 -2.82
N ARG A 224 -10.44 2.87 -2.02
CA ARG A 224 -11.13 1.61 -1.72
C ARG A 224 -12.42 1.82 -0.94
N VAL A 225 -12.44 2.76 0.02
CA VAL A 225 -13.67 3.14 0.73
C VAL A 225 -14.68 3.77 -0.22
N GLN A 226 -14.25 4.69 -1.09
CA GLN A 226 -15.11 5.31 -2.11
C GLN A 226 -15.70 4.26 -3.07
N GLN A 227 -14.89 3.32 -3.57
CA GLN A 227 -15.38 2.23 -4.43
C GLN A 227 -16.42 1.34 -3.73
N MET A 228 -16.24 1.07 -2.43
CA MET A 228 -17.22 0.32 -1.65
C MET A 228 -18.51 1.12 -1.47
N GLN A 229 -18.39 2.43 -1.18
CA GLN A 229 -19.53 3.33 -1.04
C GLN A 229 -20.31 3.46 -2.35
N GLU A 230 -19.63 3.62 -3.49
CA GLU A 230 -20.25 3.64 -4.81
C GLU A 230 -21.01 2.35 -5.12
N ARG A 231 -20.48 1.19 -4.72
CA ARG A 231 -21.17 -0.10 -4.90
C ARG A 231 -22.44 -0.18 -4.04
N VAL A 232 -22.39 0.32 -2.80
CA VAL A 232 -23.56 0.40 -1.92
C VAL A 232 -24.59 1.36 -2.53
N ASN A 233 -24.19 2.58 -2.91
CA ASN A 233 -25.06 3.57 -3.52
C ASN A 233 -25.71 3.06 -4.82
N LYS A 234 -24.97 2.33 -5.66
CA LYS A 234 -25.54 1.69 -6.88
C LYS A 234 -26.58 0.64 -6.54
N ARG A 235 -26.36 -0.16 -5.49
CA ARG A 235 -27.34 -1.16 -5.03
C ARG A 235 -28.57 -0.50 -4.44
N GLU A 236 -28.40 0.52 -3.61
CA GLU A 236 -29.50 1.28 -3.02
C GLU A 236 -30.31 2.01 -4.09
N ALA A 237 -29.65 2.64 -5.07
CA ALA A 237 -30.32 3.25 -6.21
C ALA A 237 -31.11 2.22 -7.03
N ALA A 238 -30.54 1.03 -7.31
CA ALA A 238 -31.25 -0.03 -8.00
C ALA A 238 -32.46 -0.55 -7.22
N LEU A 239 -32.33 -0.73 -5.90
CA LEU A 239 -33.44 -1.11 -5.03
C LEU A 239 -34.51 -0.02 -4.96
N SER A 240 -34.13 1.26 -4.92
CA SER A 240 -35.09 2.37 -4.94
C SER A 240 -35.88 2.43 -6.25
N ARG A 241 -35.22 2.18 -7.40
CA ARG A 241 -35.88 2.10 -8.71
C ARG A 241 -36.86 0.93 -8.76
N ARG A 242 -36.45 -0.25 -8.29
CA ARG A 242 -37.34 -1.41 -8.20
C ARG A 242 -38.56 -1.13 -7.33
N ARG A 243 -38.38 -0.53 -6.15
CA ARG A 243 -39.51 -0.15 -5.29
C ARG A 243 -40.44 0.87 -5.96
N ALA A 244 -39.89 1.80 -6.73
CA ALA A 244 -40.70 2.77 -7.48
C ALA A 244 -41.48 2.09 -8.62
N GLU A 245 -40.84 1.16 -9.34
CA GLU A 245 -41.49 0.34 -10.38
C GLU A 245 -42.59 -0.54 -9.79
N GLU A 246 -42.30 -1.26 -8.70
CA GLU A 246 -43.27 -2.08 -7.95
C GLU A 246 -44.45 -1.22 -7.45
N ALA A 247 -44.19 0.00 -6.96
CA ALA A 247 -45.26 0.90 -6.54
C ALA A 247 -46.13 1.38 -7.71
N LEU A 248 -45.53 1.64 -8.87
CA LEU A 248 -46.28 1.99 -10.09
C LEU A 248 -47.12 0.81 -10.59
N GLU A 249 -46.56 -0.40 -10.62
CA GLU A 249 -47.29 -1.62 -10.99
C GLU A 249 -48.43 -1.91 -10.01
N ALA A 250 -48.18 -1.78 -8.70
CA ALA A 250 -49.22 -1.90 -7.68
C ALA A 250 -50.33 -0.86 -7.86
N SER A 251 -49.99 0.39 -8.22
CA SER A 251 -50.99 1.43 -8.49
C SER A 251 -51.83 1.13 -9.74
N ARG A 252 -51.21 0.58 -10.81
CA ARG A 252 -51.90 0.19 -12.04
C ARG A 252 -52.86 -0.97 -11.80
N THR A 253 -52.39 -2.03 -11.14
CA THR A 253 -53.23 -3.17 -10.78
C THR A 253 -54.37 -2.77 -9.86
N ALA A 254 -54.15 -1.86 -8.90
CA ALA A 254 -55.23 -1.31 -8.07
C ALA A 254 -56.26 -0.51 -8.89
N TYR A 255 -55.81 0.25 -9.90
CA TYR A 255 -56.71 0.97 -10.81
C TYR A 255 -57.52 0.00 -11.67
N ASP A 256 -56.86 -0.98 -12.30
CA ASP A 256 -57.49 -1.95 -13.19
C ASP A 256 -58.52 -2.79 -12.44
N THR A 257 -58.18 -3.28 -11.24
CA THR A 257 -59.12 -4.02 -10.38
C THR A 257 -60.31 -3.16 -9.95
N ALA A 258 -60.10 -1.88 -9.65
CA ALA A 258 -61.20 -0.96 -9.33
C ALA A 258 -62.10 -0.70 -10.55
N GLU A 259 -61.54 -0.59 -11.76
CA GLU A 259 -62.33 -0.49 -12.99
C GLU A 259 -63.11 -1.76 -13.30
N GLU A 260 -62.50 -2.94 -13.14
CA GLU A 260 -63.17 -4.23 -13.32
C GLU A 260 -64.36 -4.37 -12.37
N LEU A 261 -64.18 -4.06 -11.09
CA LEU A 261 -65.28 -4.05 -10.10
C LEU A 261 -66.40 -3.08 -10.50
N ARG A 262 -66.06 -1.88 -10.99
CA ARG A 262 -67.06 -0.92 -11.48
C ARG A 262 -67.82 -1.45 -12.70
N ARG A 263 -67.16 -2.14 -13.64
CA ARG A 263 -67.80 -2.76 -14.80
C ARG A 263 -68.71 -3.92 -14.38
N GLU A 264 -68.26 -4.74 -13.43
CA GLU A 264 -69.08 -5.80 -12.85
C GLU A 264 -70.31 -5.23 -12.15
N GLU A 265 -70.17 -4.20 -11.33
CA GLU A 265 -71.30 -3.53 -10.68
C GLU A 265 -72.26 -2.93 -11.69
N ALA A 266 -71.76 -2.25 -12.73
CA ALA A 266 -72.58 -1.73 -13.81
C ALA A 266 -73.36 -2.84 -14.53
N SER A 267 -72.71 -3.97 -14.82
CA SER A 267 -73.39 -5.13 -15.42
C SER A 267 -74.43 -5.77 -14.49
N ARG A 268 -74.18 -5.82 -13.18
CA ARG A 268 -75.15 -6.28 -12.18
C ARG A 268 -76.36 -5.35 -12.11
N VAL A 269 -76.13 -4.03 -12.17
CA VAL A 269 -77.22 -3.04 -12.18
C VAL A 269 -78.03 -3.15 -13.47
N SER A 270 -77.38 -3.25 -14.63
CA SER A 270 -78.09 -3.39 -15.91
C SER A 270 -78.89 -4.70 -15.97
N ALA A 271 -78.34 -5.81 -15.47
CA ALA A 271 -79.07 -7.07 -15.36
C ALA A 271 -80.29 -6.97 -14.43
N LYS A 272 -80.18 -6.25 -13.30
CA LYS A 272 -81.31 -5.99 -12.40
C LYS A 272 -82.40 -5.13 -13.07
N LEU A 273 -82.00 -4.12 -13.84
CA LEU A 273 -82.94 -3.28 -14.59
C LEU A 273 -83.64 -4.10 -15.69
N ALA A 274 -82.89 -4.88 -16.47
CA ALA A 274 -83.45 -5.77 -17.49
C ALA A 274 -84.42 -6.80 -16.91
N LEU A 275 -84.11 -7.35 -15.73
CA LEU A 275 -85.04 -8.26 -15.03
C LEU A 275 -86.32 -7.55 -14.60
N ARG A 276 -86.23 -6.31 -14.08
CA ARG A 276 -87.41 -5.52 -13.72
C ARG A 276 -88.28 -5.21 -14.95
N GLU A 277 -87.66 -4.80 -16.05
CA GLU A 277 -88.34 -4.56 -17.33
C GLU A 277 -89.03 -5.83 -17.82
N PHE A 278 -88.34 -6.97 -17.80
CA PHE A 278 -88.91 -8.26 -18.17
C PHE A 278 -90.12 -8.65 -17.32
N LEU A 279 -90.05 -8.47 -15.99
CA LEU A 279 -91.17 -8.73 -15.08
C LEU A 279 -92.35 -7.80 -15.37
N SER A 280 -92.10 -6.50 -15.55
CA SER A 280 -93.14 -5.54 -15.91
C SER A 280 -93.80 -5.85 -17.27
N GLY A 281 -93.00 -6.30 -18.26
CA GLY A 281 -93.51 -6.76 -19.54
C GLY A 281 -94.32 -8.05 -19.42
N ASN A 282 -93.98 -8.95 -18.49
CA ASN A 282 -94.76 -10.15 -18.20
C ASN A 282 -96.11 -9.80 -17.57
N GLU A 283 -96.13 -8.87 -16.61
CA GLU A 283 -97.36 -8.34 -16.02
C GLU A 283 -98.26 -7.69 -17.07
N ALA A 284 -97.70 -6.86 -17.95
CA ALA A 284 -98.43 -6.25 -19.07
C ALA A 284 -99.00 -7.31 -20.03
N ASN A 285 -98.20 -8.33 -20.40
CA ASN A 285 -98.66 -9.43 -21.24
C ASN A 285 -99.75 -10.27 -20.57
N ARG A 286 -99.66 -10.47 -19.25
CA ARG A 286 -100.70 -11.15 -18.49
C ARG A 286 -101.99 -10.33 -18.49
N ALA A 287 -101.90 -9.03 -18.27
CA ALA A 287 -103.04 -8.12 -18.34
C ALA A 287 -103.69 -8.11 -19.73
N LEU A 288 -102.90 -8.11 -20.81
CA LEU A 288 -103.39 -8.23 -22.18
C LEU A 288 -104.12 -9.55 -22.41
N LYS A 289 -103.55 -10.67 -21.98
CA LYS A 289 -104.22 -11.99 -22.08
C LYS A 289 -105.51 -12.06 -21.27
N GLU A 290 -105.55 -11.45 -20.09
CA GLU A 290 -106.77 -11.39 -19.28
C GLU A 290 -107.83 -10.49 -19.94
N ALA A 291 -107.44 -9.38 -20.56
CA ALA A 291 -108.32 -8.52 -21.34
C ALA A 291 -108.85 -9.23 -22.60
N GLU A 292 -108.00 -9.95 -23.34
CA GLU A 292 -108.39 -10.77 -24.48
C GLU A 292 -109.38 -11.86 -24.09
N LYS A 293 -109.14 -12.55 -22.97
CA LYS A 293 -110.08 -13.54 -22.43
C LYS A 293 -111.42 -12.91 -22.09
N LYS A 294 -111.44 -11.75 -21.41
CA LYS A 294 -112.69 -11.03 -21.11
C LYS A 294 -113.43 -10.66 -22.39
N ARG A 295 -112.71 -10.16 -23.40
CA ARG A 295 -113.29 -9.84 -24.70
C ARG A 295 -113.86 -11.07 -25.40
N GLN A 296 -113.16 -12.21 -25.37
CA GLN A 296 -113.68 -13.48 -25.89
C GLN A 296 -114.95 -13.91 -25.15
N TRP A 297 -114.99 -13.77 -23.82
CA TRP A 297 -116.18 -14.08 -23.03
C TRP A 297 -117.37 -13.16 -23.38
N GLU A 298 -117.10 -11.88 -23.63
CA GLU A 298 -118.12 -10.93 -24.08
C GLU A 298 -118.62 -11.26 -25.49
N GLU A 299 -117.72 -11.63 -26.40
CA GLU A 299 -118.04 -12.09 -27.76
C GLU A 299 -118.87 -13.39 -27.71
N ASP A 300 -118.50 -14.35 -26.86
CA ASP A 300 -119.22 -15.61 -26.65
C ASP A 300 -120.59 -15.37 -26.01
N ALA A 301 -120.70 -14.50 -25.00
CA ALA A 301 -121.97 -14.13 -24.40
C ALA A 301 -122.89 -13.41 -25.40
N ALA A 302 -122.33 -12.55 -26.25
CA ALA A 302 -123.07 -11.91 -27.34
C ALA A 302 -123.52 -12.94 -28.39
N PHE A 303 -122.70 -13.94 -28.68
CA PHE A 303 -123.05 -15.05 -29.56
C PHE A 303 -124.18 -15.90 -28.96
N GLN A 304 -124.11 -16.24 -27.66
CA GLN A 304 -125.17 -16.93 -26.94
C GLN A 304 -126.48 -16.15 -26.99
N ARG A 305 -126.47 -14.83 -26.70
CA ARG A 305 -127.67 -13.99 -26.82
C ARG A 305 -128.26 -13.97 -28.23
N LYS A 306 -127.41 -13.92 -29.26
CA LYS A 306 -127.87 -14.02 -30.66
C LYS A 306 -128.50 -15.37 -30.95
N TRP A 307 -127.91 -16.46 -30.44
CA TRP A 307 -128.48 -17.81 -30.57
C TRP A 307 -129.77 -17.99 -29.80
N GLU A 308 -129.85 -17.49 -28.56
CA GLU A 308 -131.07 -17.44 -27.77
C GLU A 308 -132.15 -16.64 -28.50
N ALA A 309 -131.81 -15.51 -29.12
CA ALA A 309 -132.76 -14.75 -29.92
C ALA A 309 -133.25 -15.55 -31.15
N ILE A 310 -132.35 -16.28 -31.82
CA ILE A 310 -132.72 -17.16 -32.94
C ILE A 310 -133.60 -18.32 -32.44
N LEU A 311 -133.25 -18.95 -31.32
CA LEU A 311 -134.00 -20.05 -30.71
C LEU A 311 -135.37 -19.57 -30.23
N ASN A 312 -135.44 -18.42 -29.55
CA ASN A 312 -136.71 -17.81 -29.14
C ASN A 312 -137.56 -17.43 -30.34
N LYS A 313 -136.95 -16.96 -31.44
CA LYS A 313 -137.67 -16.74 -32.69
C LYS A 313 -138.18 -18.05 -33.29
N GLN A 314 -137.36 -19.10 -33.32
CA GLN A 314 -137.79 -20.43 -33.77
C GLN A 314 -138.84 -21.04 -32.85
N GLU A 315 -138.78 -20.80 -31.53
CA GLU A 315 -139.79 -21.23 -30.58
C GLU A 315 -141.07 -20.42 -30.74
N ALA A 316 -140.98 -19.11 -30.97
CA ALA A 316 -142.13 -18.27 -31.28
C ALA A 316 -142.75 -18.70 -32.61
N ASP A 317 -141.95 -18.93 -33.64
CA ASP A 317 -142.40 -19.45 -34.94
C ASP A 317 -142.99 -20.86 -34.78
N ARG A 318 -142.40 -21.73 -33.96
CA ARG A 318 -142.95 -23.06 -33.63
C ARG A 318 -144.21 -22.95 -32.80
N ARG A 319 -144.32 -22.01 -31.87
CA ARG A 319 -145.53 -21.77 -31.07
C ARG A 319 -146.63 -21.21 -31.95
N GLU A 320 -146.33 -20.27 -32.84
CA GLU A 320 -147.26 -19.79 -33.87
C GLU A 320 -147.64 -20.90 -34.83
N GLN A 321 -146.71 -21.74 -35.26
CA GLN A 321 -147.01 -22.91 -36.09
C GLN A 321 -147.84 -23.92 -35.31
N LEU A 322 -147.56 -24.17 -34.04
CA LEU A 322 -148.36 -25.03 -33.17
C LEU A 322 -149.70 -24.40 -32.84
N GLU A 323 -149.84 -23.08 -32.80
CA GLU A 323 -151.11 -22.39 -32.65
C GLU A 323 -151.89 -22.39 -33.96
N ARG A 324 -151.23 -22.26 -35.11
CA ARG A 324 -151.83 -22.43 -36.44
C ARG A 324 -152.24 -23.88 -36.63
N ILE A 325 -151.38 -24.83 -36.28
CA ILE A 325 -151.67 -26.26 -36.28
C ILE A 325 -152.76 -26.52 -35.26
N LYS A 326 -152.75 -25.96 -34.05
CA LYS A 326 -153.85 -26.10 -33.09
C LYS A 326 -155.12 -25.50 -33.63
N ARG A 327 -155.15 -24.33 -34.25
CA ARG A 327 -156.34 -23.78 -34.92
C ARG A 327 -156.81 -24.67 -36.08
N VAL A 328 -155.85 -25.19 -36.85
CA VAL A 328 -156.08 -26.12 -37.95
C VAL A 328 -156.51 -27.48 -37.41
N GLN A 329 -156.07 -27.89 -36.22
CA GLN A 329 -156.33 -29.11 -35.48
C GLN A 329 -157.58 -28.93 -34.64
N ASP A 330 -158.03 -27.75 -34.25
CA ASP A 330 -159.33 -27.49 -33.67
C ASP A 330 -160.33 -27.62 -34.83
N ARG A 331 -160.01 -27.04 -36.01
CA ARG A 331 -160.73 -27.28 -37.27
C ARG A 331 -160.64 -28.73 -37.76
N LEU A 332 -159.50 -29.40 -37.55
CA LEU A 332 -159.25 -30.79 -37.94
C LEU A 332 -159.64 -31.75 -36.84
N GLN A 333 -159.97 -31.35 -35.62
CA GLN A 333 -160.52 -32.16 -34.54
C GLN A 333 -162.04 -32.06 -34.64
N GLU A 334 -162.57 -30.89 -35.03
CA GLU A 334 -163.88 -30.77 -35.68
C GLU A 334 -164.00 -31.61 -36.98
N ALA A 335 -162.88 -31.89 -37.68
CA ALA A 335 -162.84 -32.77 -38.86
C ALA A 335 -162.27 -34.19 -38.63
N ALA A 336 -161.64 -34.48 -37.49
CA ALA A 336 -161.06 -35.78 -37.10
C ALA A 336 -161.91 -36.48 -36.05
N ASP A 337 -162.81 -35.77 -35.38
CA ASP A 337 -164.09 -36.33 -34.94
C ASP A 337 -164.91 -36.85 -36.15
N ARG A 338 -164.52 -36.47 -37.39
CA ARG A 338 -165.07 -36.98 -38.67
C ARG A 338 -164.11 -37.86 -39.49
N GLN A 339 -162.81 -37.97 -39.19
CA GLN A 339 -161.82 -38.71 -40.00
C GLN A 339 -160.63 -39.28 -39.19
N GLY A 340 -160.89 -39.74 -37.96
CA GLY A 340 -159.90 -40.26 -37.03
C GLY A 340 -159.47 -41.72 -37.23
N GLU A 341 -159.30 -42.24 -38.45
CA GLU A 341 -158.68 -43.56 -38.66
C GLU A 341 -157.89 -43.62 -39.99
N ALA A 342 -156.67 -43.09 -40.04
CA ALA A 342 -155.56 -43.70 -40.79
C ALA A 342 -154.26 -42.86 -40.77
N ARG A 343 -153.22 -43.45 -40.15
CA ARG A 343 -151.83 -43.47 -40.63
C ARG A 343 -150.95 -42.22 -40.38
N ARG A 344 -150.47 -42.10 -39.13
CA ARG A 344 -149.09 -41.66 -38.83
C ARG A 344 -148.14 -42.84 -38.94
N ARG A 345 -147.05 -42.75 -39.74
CA ARG A 345 -145.78 -43.55 -39.71
C ARG A 345 -145.13 -43.52 -41.13
N TRP A 346 -143.91 -43.06 -41.45
CA TRP A 346 -142.57 -43.22 -40.84
C TRP A 346 -141.54 -42.21 -41.42
N LEU A 347 -140.43 -42.01 -40.69
CA LEU A 347 -139.14 -41.38 -41.05
C LEU A 347 -138.06 -42.47 -40.94
N GLU A 348 -137.09 -42.57 -41.86
CA GLU A 348 -135.78 -43.26 -41.65
C GLU A 348 -134.67 -42.56 -42.48
N THR A 349 -133.47 -42.13 -42.01
CA THR A 349 -132.33 -42.71 -41.23
C THR A 349 -131.29 -43.54 -42.04
N PRO A 350 -130.53 -42.94 -43.00
CA PRO A 350 -129.23 -43.52 -43.39
C PRO A 350 -128.06 -42.52 -43.58
N LEU A 351 -128.19 -41.24 -43.22
CA LEU A 351 -127.17 -40.21 -43.55
C LEU A 351 -125.96 -40.19 -42.58
N VAL A 352 -126.11 -40.71 -41.36
CA VAL A 352 -125.16 -40.53 -40.26
C VAL A 352 -123.92 -41.42 -40.38
N GLU A 353 -124.04 -42.58 -41.02
CA GLU A 353 -122.97 -43.58 -41.07
C GLU A 353 -121.86 -43.26 -42.09
N ARG A 354 -122.15 -42.44 -43.11
CA ARG A 354 -121.16 -42.04 -44.13
C ARG A 354 -120.15 -41.02 -43.62
N TYR A 355 -120.54 -40.15 -42.69
CA TYR A 355 -119.67 -39.10 -42.15
C TYR A 355 -118.64 -39.60 -41.13
N PHE A 356 -118.91 -40.73 -40.47
CA PHE A 356 -117.96 -41.31 -39.52
C PHE A 356 -116.73 -41.92 -40.20
N LYS A 357 -116.93 -42.61 -41.34
CA LYS A 357 -115.82 -43.27 -42.05
C LYS A 357 -114.82 -42.28 -42.67
N GLN A 358 -115.27 -41.16 -43.20
CA GLN A 358 -114.38 -40.16 -43.82
C GLN A 358 -113.42 -39.49 -42.83
N ARG A 359 -113.80 -39.36 -41.54
CA ARG A 359 -112.94 -38.71 -40.53
C ARG A 359 -111.83 -39.58 -39.98
N GLU A 360 -111.95 -40.91 -40.07
CA GLU A 360 -110.90 -41.82 -39.62
C GLU A 360 -109.73 -41.87 -40.61
N ASP A 361 -110.04 -41.87 -41.92
CA ASP A 361 -109.03 -41.90 -42.98
C ASP A 361 -108.16 -40.64 -43.01
N GLU A 362 -108.73 -39.46 -42.72
CA GLU A 362 -108.00 -38.19 -42.67
C GLU A 362 -107.00 -38.13 -41.50
N ARG A 363 -107.33 -38.72 -40.35
CA ARG A 363 -106.42 -38.74 -39.19
C ARG A 363 -105.20 -39.62 -39.42
N ALA A 364 -105.40 -40.77 -40.05
CA ALA A 364 -104.30 -41.69 -40.36
C ALA A 364 -103.25 -41.03 -41.29
N ALA A 365 -103.70 -40.28 -42.31
CA ALA A 365 -102.82 -39.59 -43.25
C ALA A 365 -101.99 -38.45 -42.61
N GLU A 366 -102.52 -37.78 -41.58
CA GLU A 366 -101.79 -36.72 -40.86
C GLU A 366 -100.69 -37.28 -39.94
N GLU A 367 -100.92 -38.44 -39.31
CA GLU A 367 -99.95 -39.08 -38.42
C GLU A 367 -98.71 -39.57 -39.19
N GLU A 368 -98.88 -40.16 -40.37
CA GLU A 368 -97.77 -40.59 -41.23
C GLU A 368 -96.87 -39.42 -41.65
N ARG A 369 -97.46 -38.27 -41.98
CA ARG A 369 -96.71 -37.04 -42.34
C ARG A 369 -95.91 -36.50 -41.16
N ARG A 370 -96.43 -36.59 -39.93
CA ARG A 370 -95.70 -36.16 -38.72
C ARG A 370 -94.49 -37.06 -38.45
N VAL A 371 -94.66 -38.37 -38.55
CA VAL A 371 -93.57 -39.34 -38.33
C VAL A 371 -92.47 -39.18 -39.38
N ALA A 372 -92.82 -38.94 -40.65
CA ALA A 372 -91.84 -38.68 -41.71
C ALA A 372 -90.99 -37.42 -41.41
N ARG A 373 -91.62 -36.30 -41.03
CA ARG A 373 -90.92 -35.06 -40.67
C ARG A 373 -89.99 -35.23 -39.46
N GLN A 374 -90.42 -35.98 -38.45
CA GLN A 374 -89.58 -36.26 -37.28
C GLN A 374 -88.32 -37.05 -37.66
N LYS A 375 -88.42 -38.03 -38.57
CA LYS A 375 -87.27 -38.79 -39.06
C LYS A 375 -86.31 -37.92 -39.87
N GLU A 376 -86.80 -36.98 -40.66
CA GLU A 376 -85.97 -36.03 -41.42
C GLU A 376 -85.23 -35.06 -40.51
N VAL A 377 -85.92 -34.47 -39.52
CA VAL A 377 -85.30 -33.58 -38.53
C VAL A 377 -84.23 -34.32 -37.72
N ALA A 378 -84.49 -35.56 -37.29
CA ALA A 378 -83.50 -36.38 -36.59
C ALA A 378 -82.23 -36.63 -37.43
N LYS A 379 -82.37 -36.88 -38.74
CA LYS A 379 -81.24 -37.03 -39.67
C LYS A 379 -80.44 -35.73 -39.83
N GLN A 380 -81.12 -34.58 -39.94
CA GLN A 380 -80.45 -33.28 -40.03
C GLN A 380 -79.67 -32.94 -38.76
N VAL A 381 -80.25 -33.20 -37.57
CA VAL A 381 -79.59 -32.95 -36.29
C VAL A 381 -78.36 -33.85 -36.12
N THR A 382 -78.45 -35.13 -36.47
CA THR A 382 -77.30 -36.05 -36.40
C THR A 382 -76.17 -35.67 -37.35
N GLN A 383 -76.49 -35.21 -38.56
CA GLN A 383 -75.50 -34.67 -39.50
C GLN A 383 -74.86 -33.36 -39.00
N ALA A 384 -75.66 -32.44 -38.43
CA ALA A 384 -75.16 -31.18 -37.88
C ALA A 384 -74.21 -31.42 -36.68
N VAL A 385 -74.57 -32.33 -35.77
CA VAL A 385 -73.71 -32.70 -34.63
C VAL A 385 -72.40 -33.35 -35.10
N ALA A 386 -72.46 -34.24 -36.10
CA ALA A 386 -71.26 -34.83 -36.68
C ALA A 386 -70.36 -33.79 -37.36
N GLY A 387 -70.94 -32.79 -38.03
CA GLY A 387 -70.22 -31.65 -38.59
C GLY A 387 -69.51 -30.83 -37.52
N GLN A 388 -70.22 -30.46 -36.45
CA GLN A 388 -69.67 -29.70 -35.32
C GLN A 388 -68.51 -30.43 -34.61
N LEU A 389 -68.61 -31.76 -34.45
CA LEU A 389 -67.54 -32.55 -33.86
C LEU A 389 -66.28 -32.53 -34.75
N ARG A 390 -66.42 -32.70 -36.06
CA ARG A 390 -65.30 -32.62 -37.01
C ARG A 390 -64.66 -31.24 -37.04
N GLU A 391 -65.46 -30.17 -37.03
CA GLU A 391 -64.94 -28.79 -36.98
C GLU A 391 -64.19 -28.53 -35.67
N ARG A 392 -64.70 -29.02 -34.54
CA ARG A 392 -64.05 -28.87 -33.24
C ARG A 392 -62.75 -29.66 -33.15
N GLU A 393 -62.70 -30.87 -33.70
CA GLU A 393 -61.48 -31.68 -33.80
C GLU A 393 -60.46 -31.01 -34.73
N ALA A 394 -60.88 -30.51 -35.89
CA ALA A 394 -60.01 -29.78 -36.81
C ALA A 394 -59.45 -28.49 -36.18
N ALA A 395 -60.27 -27.73 -35.45
CA ALA A 395 -59.82 -26.55 -34.72
C ALA A 395 -58.81 -26.91 -33.62
N ARG A 396 -59.04 -27.99 -32.87
CA ARG A 396 -58.09 -28.50 -31.87
C ARG A 396 -56.76 -28.91 -32.50
N MET A 397 -56.78 -29.56 -33.66
CA MET A 397 -55.56 -29.95 -34.37
C MET A 397 -54.79 -28.74 -34.91
N LYS A 398 -55.48 -27.71 -35.42
CA LYS A 398 -54.84 -26.46 -35.83
C LYS A 398 -54.17 -25.74 -34.65
N MET A 399 -54.87 -25.61 -33.53
CA MET A 399 -54.29 -25.02 -32.31
C MET A 399 -53.06 -25.79 -31.84
N LYS A 400 -53.10 -27.14 -31.85
CA LYS A 400 -51.94 -27.96 -31.51
C LYS A 400 -50.77 -27.74 -32.46
N GLN A 401 -51.02 -27.65 -33.77
CA GLN A 401 -49.98 -27.38 -34.77
C GLN A 401 -49.37 -25.98 -34.59
N GLU A 402 -50.19 -24.97 -34.27
CA GLU A 402 -49.73 -23.62 -33.98
C GLU A 402 -48.90 -23.56 -32.68
N GLU A 403 -49.33 -24.27 -31.63
CA GLU A 403 -48.59 -24.41 -30.37
C GLU A 403 -47.25 -25.14 -30.58
N GLU A 404 -47.23 -26.22 -31.35
CA GLU A 404 -46.01 -26.94 -31.72
C GLU A 404 -45.05 -26.07 -32.55
N ALA A 405 -45.58 -25.32 -33.52
CA ALA A 405 -44.79 -24.37 -34.31
C ALA A 405 -44.23 -23.23 -33.44
N TYR A 406 -45.04 -22.71 -32.52
CA TYR A 406 -44.59 -21.70 -31.56
C TYR A 406 -43.51 -22.26 -30.63
N ALA A 407 -43.71 -23.45 -30.06
CA ALA A 407 -42.74 -24.13 -29.21
C ALA A 407 -41.42 -24.41 -29.96
N ALA A 408 -41.49 -24.85 -31.23
CA ALA A 408 -40.33 -25.01 -32.09
C ALA A 408 -39.60 -23.68 -32.34
N SER A 409 -40.34 -22.58 -32.55
CA SER A 409 -39.76 -21.24 -32.73
C SER A 409 -39.07 -20.74 -31.46
N VAL A 410 -39.63 -21.02 -30.28
CA VAL A 410 -39.03 -20.67 -28.98
C VAL A 410 -37.78 -21.52 -28.75
N ALA A 411 -37.84 -22.82 -29.00
CA ALA A 411 -36.68 -23.70 -28.90
C ALA A 411 -35.55 -23.27 -29.84
N ALA A 412 -35.86 -22.84 -31.06
CA ALA A 412 -34.87 -22.30 -32.00
C ALA A 412 -34.24 -20.98 -31.49
N LYS A 413 -35.05 -20.06 -30.94
CA LYS A 413 -34.54 -18.82 -30.32
C LYS A 413 -33.65 -19.09 -29.11
N VAL A 414 -34.01 -20.06 -28.27
CA VAL A 414 -33.20 -20.48 -27.12
C VAL A 414 -31.86 -21.07 -27.58
N ARG A 415 -31.87 -21.98 -28.57
CA ARG A 415 -30.62 -22.52 -29.15
C ARG A 415 -29.74 -21.43 -29.73
N ALA A 416 -30.31 -20.50 -30.50
CA ALA A 416 -29.57 -19.37 -31.06
C ALA A 416 -28.98 -18.46 -29.97
N ALA A 417 -29.72 -18.22 -28.88
CA ALA A 417 -29.22 -17.46 -27.73
C ALA A 417 -28.10 -18.20 -26.97
N GLU A 418 -28.21 -19.51 -26.79
CA GLU A 418 -27.17 -20.35 -26.17
C GLU A 418 -25.90 -20.41 -27.03
N GLU A 419 -26.04 -20.51 -28.35
CA GLU A 419 -24.91 -20.46 -29.29
C GLU A 419 -24.23 -19.09 -29.27
N ALA A 420 -25.00 -17.99 -29.21
CA ALA A 420 -24.46 -16.64 -29.06
C ALA A 420 -23.72 -16.46 -27.72
N GLU A 421 -24.26 -17.00 -26.62
CA GLU A 421 -23.60 -17.02 -25.31
C GLU A 421 -22.29 -17.82 -25.32
N LYS A 422 -22.28 -19.00 -25.95
CA LYS A 422 -21.08 -19.82 -26.14
C LYS A 422 -20.03 -19.09 -26.98
N ALA A 423 -20.44 -18.45 -28.08
CA ALA A 423 -19.54 -17.66 -28.92
C ALA A 423 -18.94 -16.46 -28.16
N ARG A 424 -19.74 -15.74 -27.35
CA ARG A 424 -19.24 -14.66 -26.48
C ARG A 424 -18.23 -15.17 -25.45
N LYS A 425 -18.50 -16.31 -24.82
CA LYS A 425 -17.57 -16.93 -23.86
C LYS A 425 -16.27 -17.38 -24.53
N ALA A 426 -16.35 -17.99 -25.72
CA ALA A 426 -15.19 -18.38 -26.51
C ALA A 426 -14.35 -17.15 -26.90
N ALA A 427 -14.97 -16.08 -27.41
CA ALA A 427 -14.28 -14.83 -27.74
C ALA A 427 -13.58 -14.20 -26.53
N LEU A 428 -14.21 -14.21 -25.36
CA LEU A 428 -13.58 -13.74 -24.12
C LEU A 428 -12.40 -14.63 -23.69
N GLN A 429 -12.50 -15.95 -23.87
CA GLN A 429 -11.39 -16.86 -23.59
C GLN A 429 -10.23 -16.62 -24.56
N GLU A 430 -10.50 -16.42 -25.85
CA GLU A 430 -9.47 -16.06 -26.83
C GLU A 430 -8.79 -14.73 -26.50
N GLN A 431 -9.55 -13.71 -26.08
CA GLN A 431 -8.97 -12.45 -25.63
C GLN A 431 -8.07 -12.64 -24.40
N LYS A 432 -8.48 -13.47 -23.43
CA LYS A 432 -7.65 -13.80 -22.27
C LYS A 432 -6.39 -14.56 -22.66
N LEU A 433 -6.46 -15.47 -23.63
CA LEU A 433 -5.30 -16.19 -24.15
C LEU A 433 -4.35 -15.25 -24.88
N LYS A 434 -4.86 -14.35 -25.74
CA LYS A 434 -4.07 -13.31 -26.41
C LYS A 434 -3.37 -12.40 -25.41
N PHE A 435 -4.10 -11.90 -24.41
CA PHE A 435 -3.53 -11.06 -23.36
C PHE A 435 -2.47 -11.80 -22.53
N ARG A 436 -2.68 -13.09 -22.23
CA ARG A 436 -1.68 -13.92 -21.57
C ARG A 436 -0.43 -14.08 -22.44
N GLN A 437 -0.59 -14.33 -23.74
CA GLN A 437 0.53 -14.42 -24.69
C GLN A 437 1.29 -13.09 -24.78
N GLU A 438 0.60 -11.95 -24.76
CA GLU A 438 1.22 -10.62 -24.70
C GLU A 438 2.05 -10.42 -23.43
N ILE A 439 1.52 -10.79 -22.26
CA ILE A 439 2.27 -10.74 -21.00
C ILE A 439 3.49 -11.66 -21.05
N GLU A 440 3.34 -12.88 -21.56
CA GLU A 440 4.46 -13.83 -21.70
C GLU A 440 5.53 -13.29 -22.67
N ALA A 441 5.13 -12.63 -23.76
CA ALA A 441 6.03 -11.94 -24.67
C ALA A 441 6.76 -10.78 -23.97
N GLN A 442 6.06 -9.93 -23.22
CA GLN A 442 6.67 -8.84 -22.45
C GLN A 442 7.66 -9.36 -21.39
N LEU A 443 7.35 -10.49 -20.74
CA LEU A 443 8.26 -11.12 -19.78
C LEU A 443 9.50 -11.69 -20.48
N ARG A 444 9.34 -12.31 -21.65
CA ARG A 444 10.48 -12.77 -22.47
C ARG A 444 11.34 -11.60 -22.90
N ASP A 445 10.75 -10.51 -23.38
CA ASP A 445 11.47 -9.30 -23.78
C ASP A 445 12.19 -8.65 -22.60
N ALA A 446 11.54 -8.57 -21.44
CA ALA A 446 12.17 -8.07 -20.21
C ALA A 446 13.32 -8.98 -19.75
N ALA A 447 13.16 -10.30 -19.86
CA ALA A 447 14.23 -11.25 -19.57
C ALA A 447 15.39 -11.13 -20.56
N MET A 448 15.11 -10.91 -21.86
CA MET A 448 16.12 -10.65 -22.88
C MET A 448 16.86 -9.34 -22.61
N ARG A 449 16.16 -8.25 -22.29
CA ARG A 449 16.80 -6.98 -21.89
C ARG A 449 17.65 -7.13 -20.64
N ARG A 450 17.20 -7.90 -19.65
CA ARG A 450 18.02 -8.21 -18.46
C ARG A 450 19.26 -9.01 -18.82
N ARG A 451 19.15 -10.00 -19.72
CA ARG A 451 20.31 -10.75 -20.23
C ARG A 451 21.26 -9.87 -21.03
N GLU A 452 20.74 -8.92 -21.82
CA GLU A 452 21.55 -7.94 -22.56
C GLU A 452 22.25 -6.95 -21.64
N ALA A 453 21.57 -6.45 -20.61
CA ALA A 453 22.18 -5.62 -19.57
C ALA A 453 23.22 -6.40 -18.73
N ALA A 454 23.04 -7.71 -18.60
CA ALA A 454 23.98 -8.61 -17.95
C ALA A 454 25.11 -9.11 -18.88
N LYS A 455 25.14 -8.73 -20.18
CA LYS A 455 26.28 -9.03 -21.04
C LYS A 455 27.50 -8.26 -20.48
N PRO A 456 28.65 -8.92 -20.28
CA PRO A 456 29.85 -8.23 -19.82
C PRO A 456 30.25 -7.18 -20.85
N MET A 457 30.37 -5.95 -20.36
CA MET A 457 30.88 -4.72 -20.98
C MET A 457 30.62 -4.60 -22.49
N THR A 458 29.75 -3.67 -22.87
CA THR A 458 29.38 -3.42 -24.27
C THR A 458 30.60 -3.15 -25.15
N GLU A 459 30.53 -3.38 -26.46
CA GLU A 459 31.70 -3.23 -27.35
C GLU A 459 32.32 -1.82 -27.32
N THR A 460 31.49 -0.80 -27.10
CA THR A 460 31.92 0.59 -26.89
C THR A 460 32.66 0.77 -25.57
N GLU A 461 32.14 0.21 -24.48
CA GLU A 461 32.83 0.19 -23.19
C GLU A 461 34.13 -0.64 -23.24
N ARG A 462 34.19 -1.72 -24.03
CA ARG A 462 35.45 -2.46 -24.30
C ARG A 462 36.46 -1.65 -25.07
N ARG A 463 36.03 -0.83 -26.03
CA ARG A 463 36.93 0.09 -26.74
C ARG A 463 37.45 1.20 -25.82
N LEU A 464 36.58 1.80 -25.01
CA LEU A 464 36.97 2.82 -24.04
C LEU A 464 37.92 2.27 -22.98
N ASN A 465 37.62 1.08 -22.46
CA ASN A 465 38.45 0.40 -21.46
C ASN A 465 39.55 -0.48 -22.08
N ALA A 466 39.82 -0.39 -23.37
CA ALA A 466 40.79 -1.28 -24.04
C ALA A 466 42.18 -1.18 -23.43
N ARG A 467 42.61 0.04 -23.10
CA ARG A 467 43.92 0.33 -22.50
C ARG A 467 44.01 -0.21 -21.06
N THR A 468 42.97 0.01 -20.26
CA THR A 468 42.86 -0.51 -18.89
C THR A 468 42.74 -2.04 -18.87
N LEU A 469 41.99 -2.64 -19.78
CA LEU A 469 41.90 -4.10 -19.94
C LEU A 469 43.24 -4.71 -20.36
N GLN A 470 43.99 -4.07 -21.26
CA GLN A 470 45.35 -4.48 -21.60
C GLN A 470 46.28 -4.42 -20.39
N GLN A 471 46.20 -3.35 -19.59
CA GLN A 471 46.98 -3.22 -18.35
C GLN A 471 46.62 -4.32 -17.33
N VAL A 472 45.33 -4.59 -17.13
CA VAL A 472 44.85 -5.68 -16.26
C VAL A 472 45.30 -7.04 -16.78
N ALA A 473 45.25 -7.29 -18.10
CA ALA A 473 45.73 -8.53 -18.70
C ALA A 473 47.26 -8.69 -18.56
N THR A 474 48.04 -7.62 -18.71
CA THR A 474 49.49 -7.62 -18.43
C THR A 474 49.78 -7.83 -16.96
N TRP A 475 48.97 -7.26 -16.06
CA TRP A 475 49.10 -7.48 -14.62
C TRP A 475 48.77 -8.92 -14.23
N GLN A 476 47.71 -9.51 -14.79
CA GLN A 476 47.34 -10.91 -14.55
C GLN A 476 48.42 -11.89 -15.05
N SER A 477 49.12 -11.57 -16.14
CA SER A 477 50.16 -12.44 -16.70
C SER A 477 51.55 -12.24 -16.09
N THR A 478 51.87 -11.04 -15.58
CA THR A 478 53.22 -10.70 -15.08
C THR A 478 53.28 -10.41 -13.58
N GLY A 479 52.14 -10.24 -12.91
CA GLY A 479 52.02 -9.89 -11.49
C GLY A 479 52.44 -8.45 -11.14
N ARG A 480 52.80 -7.61 -12.12
CA ARG A 480 53.27 -6.22 -11.90
C ARG A 480 52.28 -5.20 -12.47
N LEU A 481 51.94 -4.19 -11.66
CA LEU A 481 51.08 -3.08 -12.06
C LEU A 481 51.87 -2.13 -12.97
N SER A 482 51.45 -1.98 -14.22
CA SER A 482 51.99 -0.98 -15.14
C SER A 482 51.41 0.40 -14.78
N LEU A 483 52.12 1.13 -13.91
CA LEU A 483 51.83 2.54 -13.64
C LEU A 483 52.08 3.36 -14.92
N PRO A 484 51.23 4.35 -15.24
CA PRO A 484 51.44 5.19 -16.41
C PRO A 484 52.74 5.99 -16.23
N ASP A 485 53.65 5.85 -17.19
CA ASP A 485 54.83 6.71 -17.29
C ASP A 485 54.37 8.17 -17.41
N LEU A 486 54.53 8.94 -16.34
CA LEU A 486 54.29 10.38 -16.29
C LEU A 486 55.44 11.18 -16.91
N THR A 487 56.19 10.57 -17.83
CA THR A 487 57.31 11.20 -18.54
C THR A 487 56.98 11.28 -20.03
N GLY A 488 56.12 12.24 -20.41
CA GLY A 488 55.80 12.43 -21.83
C GLY A 488 54.59 13.31 -22.14
N ALA A 489 54.34 14.36 -21.36
CA ALA A 489 53.37 15.40 -21.73
C ALA A 489 54.12 16.63 -22.24
N SER A 490 54.67 16.55 -23.45
CA SER A 490 55.11 17.71 -24.22
C SER A 490 55.33 17.30 -25.67
N ALA A 491 54.59 17.97 -26.56
CA ALA A 491 54.72 17.96 -28.01
C ALA A 491 54.19 16.71 -28.74
N HIS A 492 52.94 16.78 -29.21
CA HIS A 492 52.67 16.89 -30.65
C HIS A 492 51.18 17.09 -30.98
N ALA A 493 51.00 17.80 -32.11
CA ALA A 493 49.85 17.78 -33.02
C ALA A 493 48.74 18.81 -32.80
N ALA A 494 49.06 20.02 -33.25
CA ALA A 494 48.15 20.82 -34.05
C ALA A 494 47.81 20.12 -35.40
N LEU A 495 46.69 20.59 -35.98
CA LEU A 495 46.16 20.38 -37.36
C LEU A 495 45.09 19.30 -37.55
N GLY A 496 43.92 19.75 -38.02
CA GLY A 496 42.96 18.94 -38.76
C GLY A 496 41.51 19.23 -38.40
N GLY A 497 40.93 20.28 -38.99
CA GLY A 497 39.52 20.63 -38.81
C GLY A 497 38.55 19.71 -39.56
N ALA A 498 37.26 19.84 -39.24
CA ALA A 498 36.14 19.76 -40.17
C ALA A 498 34.81 19.92 -39.42
N THR A 499 34.09 20.98 -39.78
CA THR A 499 32.63 21.06 -40.01
C THR A 499 31.63 20.45 -39.02
N SER A 500 30.77 21.34 -38.52
CA SER A 500 29.41 21.16 -37.98
C SER A 500 28.53 20.18 -38.82
N PRO A 501 27.42 19.63 -38.29
CA PRO A 501 26.26 20.45 -37.92
C PRO A 501 25.56 20.10 -36.61
N THR A 502 25.07 21.18 -36.02
CA THR A 502 23.99 21.28 -35.05
C THR A 502 22.74 20.55 -35.56
N ALA A 503 22.28 19.54 -34.83
CA ALA A 503 20.92 19.02 -34.94
C ALA A 503 20.28 19.08 -33.54
N LEU A 504 19.60 20.20 -33.28
CA LEU A 504 18.52 20.24 -32.30
C LEU A 504 17.40 19.34 -32.83
N SER A 505 17.14 18.23 -32.15
CA SER A 505 15.87 17.51 -32.25
C SER A 505 15.35 17.29 -30.83
N THR A 506 14.47 18.19 -30.42
CA THR A 506 13.62 18.08 -29.25
C THR A 506 12.62 16.95 -29.47
N GLY A 507 12.81 15.82 -28.78
CA GLY A 507 11.81 14.79 -28.64
C GLY A 507 11.14 14.88 -27.27
N GLY A 508 9.86 15.23 -27.22
CA GLY A 508 9.02 14.90 -26.07
C GLY A 508 7.88 15.88 -25.75
N ALA A 509 6.71 15.66 -26.35
CA ALA A 509 5.43 15.88 -25.65
C ALA A 509 4.29 15.06 -26.30
N ARG A 510 3.64 14.24 -25.47
CA ARG A 510 2.37 13.54 -25.69
C ARG A 510 1.19 14.52 -25.69
N ALA A 511 0.14 14.23 -26.48
CA ALA A 511 -1.31 14.21 -26.15
C ALA A 511 -2.09 14.17 -27.48
N ALA A 512 -2.85 13.13 -27.82
CA ALA A 512 -4.23 12.86 -27.38
C ALA A 512 -5.21 14.03 -27.59
N ALA A 513 -6.05 13.96 -28.65
CA ALA A 513 -7.53 14.01 -28.58
C ALA A 513 -8.22 14.44 -29.91
N ALA A 514 -9.21 13.62 -30.31
CA ALA A 514 -10.56 13.97 -30.83
C ALA A 514 -10.82 14.50 -32.27
N ALA A 515 -11.97 14.00 -32.79
CA ALA A 515 -12.79 14.38 -33.96
C ALA A 515 -12.19 14.03 -35.34
N HIS A 516 -12.85 13.30 -36.26
CA HIS A 516 -14.27 13.14 -36.60
C HIS A 516 -14.69 11.69 -36.82
#